data_AF-A0A928XVB8-F1
#
_entry.id   AF-A0A928XVB8-F1
#
_cell.length_a   1.000
_cell.length_b   1.000
_cell.length_c   1.000
_cell.angle_alpha   90.00
_cell.angle_beta   90.00
_cell.angle_gamma   90.00
#
_symmetry.space_group_name_H-M   'P 1'
#
loop_
_entity.id
_entity.type
_entity.pdbx_description
1 polymer ?
#
loop_
_entity_poly.entity_id
_entity_poly.type
_entity_poly.pdbx_seq_one_letter_code
_entity_poly.pdbx_strand_id
1 'polypeptide(L)'
;MNTPASSTPVPPDHPFLLQCANMRAVLRQGRALLPPHAQFKPDFDLHERRLDEIERLFRQNPRENAPLIQQLNEDFMLDYRADMAATMSETQKRLLGFVDRIASIFGKKKFELPSAIRDDLEDQLQPYHDGIRDKMLGEIPIADRRDIEAAKRRLDDEE
;
A
#
# COMPACT_ATOMS: atom_id res chain seq x y z
N MET A 1 29.69 44.57 22.07
CA MET A 1 29.82 43.27 22.77
C MET A 1 28.77 42.35 22.15
N ASN A 2 29.18 41.39 21.31
CA ASN A 2 28.27 40.40 20.75
C ASN A 2 28.12 39.27 21.78
N THR A 3 26.93 39.16 22.36
CA THR A 3 26.54 37.99 23.15
C THR A 3 26.47 36.79 22.18
N PRO A 4 27.16 35.67 22.43
CA PRO A 4 26.91 34.47 21.66
C PRO A 4 25.46 34.08 21.90
N ALA A 5 24.68 33.92 20.83
CA ALA A 5 23.35 33.34 20.92
C ALA A 5 23.50 32.01 21.65
N SER A 6 22.95 31.94 22.86
CA SER A 6 22.85 30.71 23.64
C SER A 6 21.96 29.77 22.85
N SER A 7 22.55 28.90 22.03
CA SER A 7 21.88 27.79 21.37
C SER A 7 21.50 26.80 22.45
N THR A 8 20.34 27.07 23.06
CA THR A 8 19.73 26.16 24.01
C THR A 8 19.60 24.80 23.31
N PRO A 9 20.20 23.72 23.85
CA PRO A 9 20.15 22.43 23.19
C PRO A 9 18.68 22.02 23.00
N VAL A 10 18.35 21.58 21.79
CA VAL A 10 17.00 21.11 21.46
C VAL A 10 16.69 19.90 22.36
N PRO A 11 15.61 19.94 23.14
CA PRO A 11 15.28 18.85 24.05
C PRO A 11 14.86 17.61 23.26
N PRO A 12 15.19 16.39 23.73
CA PRO A 12 15.01 15.15 22.96
C PRO A 12 13.53 14.80 22.70
N ASP A 13 12.63 15.32 23.52
CA ASP A 13 11.17 15.19 23.43
C ASP A 13 10.52 16.28 22.56
N HIS A 14 11.31 17.09 21.86
CA HIS A 14 10.78 18.07 20.94
C HIS A 14 9.86 17.40 19.89
N PRO A 15 8.64 17.93 19.62
CA PRO A 15 7.65 17.29 18.75
C PRO A 15 8.19 16.90 17.37
N PHE A 16 9.03 17.75 16.77
CA PHE A 16 9.70 17.47 15.51
C PHE A 16 10.62 16.25 15.56
N LEU A 17 11.41 16.10 16.63
CA LEU A 17 12.30 14.96 16.80
C LEU A 17 11.52 13.66 17.02
N LEU A 18 10.40 13.74 17.76
CA LEU A 18 9.47 12.62 17.90
C LEU A 18 8.86 12.22 16.55
N GLN A 19 8.53 13.18 15.68
CA GLN A 19 8.04 12.91 14.34
C GLN A 19 9.09 12.18 13.49
N CYS A 20 10.35 12.61 13.52
CA CYS A 20 11.46 11.91 12.85
C CYS A 20 11.63 10.48 13.38
N ALA A 21 11.56 10.27 14.70
CA ALA A 21 11.65 8.96 15.32
C ALA A 21 10.49 8.03 14.90
N ASN A 22 9.25 8.55 14.89
CA ASN A 22 8.08 7.82 14.42
C ASN A 22 8.23 7.42 12.95
N MET A 23 8.73 8.32 12.10
CA MET A 23 8.91 8.02 10.69
C MET A 23 9.97 6.93 10.47
N ARG A 24 11.07 6.92 11.23
CA ARG A 24 12.02 5.80 11.19
C ARG A 24 11.39 4.48 11.61
N ALA A 25 10.53 4.49 12.63
CA ALA A 25 9.83 3.28 13.04
C ALA A 25 8.93 2.74 11.91
N VAL A 26 8.21 3.63 11.21
CA VAL A 26 7.41 3.29 10.04
C VAL A 26 8.27 2.71 8.91
N LEU A 27 9.41 3.34 8.57
CA LEU A 27 10.32 2.83 7.54
C LEU A 27 10.83 1.41 7.86
N ARG A 28 11.24 1.17 9.11
CA ARG A 28 11.72 -0.14 9.57
C ARG A 28 10.62 -1.20 9.53
N GLN A 29 9.42 -0.84 9.96
CA GLN A 29 8.28 -1.73 9.87
C GLN A 29 7.93 -2.06 8.41
N GLY A 30 7.91 -1.04 7.54
CA GLY A 30 7.70 -1.22 6.10
C GLY A 30 8.73 -2.15 5.47
N ARG A 31 10.01 -1.98 5.79
CA ARG A 31 11.10 -2.86 5.34
C ARG A 31 10.91 -4.32 5.77
N ALA A 32 10.44 -4.53 7.00
CA ALA A 32 10.21 -5.89 7.53
C ALA A 32 8.98 -6.57 6.92
N LEU A 33 7.96 -5.80 6.52
CA LEU A 33 6.74 -6.31 5.90
C LEU A 33 6.87 -6.51 4.39
N LEU A 34 7.91 -5.95 3.76
CA LEU A 34 8.10 -6.05 2.32
C LEU A 34 8.40 -7.51 1.93
N PRO A 35 7.56 -8.16 1.10
CA PRO A 35 7.81 -9.53 0.72
C PRO A 35 9.11 -9.65 -0.10
N PRO A 36 9.90 -10.72 0.09
CA PRO A 36 11.20 -10.87 -0.59
C PRO A 36 11.09 -10.91 -2.12
N HIS A 37 9.90 -11.25 -2.63
CA HIS A 37 9.59 -11.35 -4.06
C HIS A 37 9.01 -10.07 -4.67
N ALA A 38 8.88 -8.97 -3.91
CA ALA A 38 8.53 -7.66 -4.46
C ALA A 38 9.58 -7.25 -5.51
N GLN A 39 9.13 -6.81 -6.68
CA GLN A 39 10.01 -6.33 -7.75
C GLN A 39 10.43 -4.88 -7.45
N PHE A 40 9.49 -4.07 -7.00
CA PHE A 40 9.75 -2.74 -6.51
C PHE A 40 10.21 -2.80 -5.05
N LYS A 41 11.29 -2.09 -4.75
CA LYS A 41 11.86 -1.97 -3.41
C LYS A 41 12.14 -0.49 -3.15
N PRO A 42 11.44 0.14 -2.19
CA PRO A 42 11.79 1.48 -1.74
C PRO A 42 13.27 1.54 -1.32
N ASP A 43 13.93 2.68 -1.57
CA ASP A 43 15.29 2.91 -1.08
C ASP A 43 15.23 3.33 0.40
N PHE A 44 14.97 2.35 1.26
CA PHE A 44 14.87 2.57 2.71
C PHE A 44 16.13 3.21 3.31
N ASP A 45 17.31 2.88 2.78
CA ASP A 45 18.58 3.40 3.29
C ASP A 45 18.77 4.87 2.89
N LEU A 46 18.29 5.30 1.71
CA LEU A 46 18.19 6.71 1.36
C LEU A 46 17.21 7.47 2.27
N HIS A 47 16.04 6.89 2.52
CA HIS A 47 15.02 7.49 3.38
C HIS A 47 15.51 7.69 4.82
N GLU A 48 16.20 6.70 5.40
CA GLU A 48 16.81 6.82 6.73
C GLU A 48 17.88 7.93 6.75
N ARG A 49 18.79 7.97 5.76
CA ARG A 49 19.82 9.02 5.65
C ARG A 49 19.23 10.43 5.57
N ARG A 50 18.12 10.60 4.85
CA ARG A 50 17.43 11.90 4.74
C ARG A 50 16.81 12.33 6.06
N LEU A 51 16.18 11.41 6.80
CA LEU A 51 15.65 11.71 8.13
C LEU A 51 16.77 12.07 9.12
N ASP A 52 17.92 11.40 9.04
CA ASP A 52 19.08 11.70 9.88
C ASP A 52 19.65 13.09 9.57
N GLU A 53 19.70 13.49 8.31
CA GLU A 53 20.14 14.82 7.89
C GLU A 53 19.19 15.92 8.37
N ILE A 54 17.88 15.71 8.22
CA ILE A 54 16.83 16.62 8.72
C ILE A 54 16.96 16.80 10.24
N GLU A 55 17.12 15.71 10.98
CA GLU A 55 17.30 15.75 12.44
C GLU A 55 18.60 16.45 12.83
N ARG A 56 19.71 16.18 12.12
CA ARG A 56 21.00 16.82 12.35
C ARG A 56 20.91 18.34 12.20
N LEU A 57 20.31 18.82 11.11
CA LEU A 57 20.11 20.24 10.83
C LEU A 57 19.24 20.90 11.90
N PHE A 58 18.18 20.21 12.34
CA PHE A 58 17.28 20.70 13.37
C PHE A 58 17.98 20.83 14.74
N ARG A 59 18.84 19.87 15.11
CA ARG A 59 19.60 19.92 16.36
C ARG A 59 20.69 20.99 16.36
N GLN A 60 21.28 21.29 15.20
CA GLN A 60 22.38 22.26 15.09
C GLN A 60 21.91 23.70 15.21
N ASN A 61 20.98 24.12 14.34
CA ASN A 61 20.47 25.49 14.36
C ASN A 61 19.09 25.56 13.69
N PRO A 62 18.00 25.25 14.41
CA PRO A 62 16.69 25.05 13.82
C PRO A 62 16.11 26.32 13.19
N ARG A 63 16.50 27.51 13.67
CA ARG A 63 16.02 28.79 13.12
C ARG A 63 16.70 29.13 11.79
N GLU A 64 18.02 28.96 11.72
CA GLU A 64 18.79 29.23 10.50
C GLU A 64 18.52 28.17 9.42
N ASN A 65 18.39 26.91 9.84
CA ASN A 65 18.15 25.79 8.93
C ASN A 65 16.67 25.59 8.58
N ALA A 66 15.74 26.38 9.14
CA ALA A 66 14.30 26.23 8.92
C ALA A 66 13.90 26.05 7.43
N PRO A 67 14.34 26.91 6.48
CA PRO A 67 13.96 26.74 5.07
C PRO A 67 14.52 25.46 4.46
N LEU A 68 15.76 25.09 4.81
CA LEU A 68 16.39 23.86 4.31
C LEU A 68 15.72 22.60 4.88
N ILE A 69 15.40 22.62 6.18
CA ILE A 69 14.67 21.53 6.86
C ILE A 69 13.30 21.34 6.22
N GLN A 70 12.59 22.43 5.94
CA GLN A 70 11.29 22.37 5.29
C GLN A 70 11.40 21.72 3.90
N GLN A 71 12.35 22.20 3.08
CA GLN A 71 12.57 21.66 1.74
C GLN A 71 12.91 20.16 1.79
N LEU A 72 13.88 19.75 2.60
CA LEU A 72 14.29 18.35 2.72
C LEU A 72 13.15 17.46 3.22
N ASN A 73 12.30 17.97 4.12
CA ASN A 73 11.15 17.24 4.61
C ASN A 73 10.07 17.09 3.52
N GLU A 74 9.82 18.12 2.71
CA GLU A 74 8.90 18.04 1.57
C GLU A 74 9.40 17.03 0.52
N ASP A 75 10.69 17.09 0.16
CA ASP A 75 11.34 16.16 -0.76
C ASP A 75 11.27 14.71 -0.24
N PHE A 76 11.57 14.51 1.05
CA PHE A 76 11.44 13.22 1.72
C PHE A 76 10.00 12.68 1.62
N MET A 77 9.01 13.51 1.97
CA MET A 77 7.60 13.08 1.96
C MET A 77 7.10 12.76 0.56
N LEU A 78 7.57 13.49 -0.45
CA LEU A 78 7.22 13.25 -1.85
C LEU A 78 7.76 11.90 -2.32
N ASP A 79 9.06 11.66 -2.13
CA ASP A 79 9.73 10.44 -2.57
C ASP A 79 9.21 9.22 -1.80
N TYR A 80 9.03 9.33 -0.49
CA TYR A 80 8.44 8.27 0.33
C TYR A 80 7.04 7.90 -0.16
N ARG A 81 6.19 8.89 -0.47
CA ARG A 81 4.84 8.63 -1.00
C ARG A 81 4.88 7.99 -2.38
N ALA A 82 5.80 8.40 -3.25
CA ALA A 82 5.97 7.81 -4.57
C ALA A 82 6.37 6.32 -4.45
N ASP A 83 7.34 6.00 -3.60
CA ASP A 83 7.79 4.64 -3.34
C ASP A 83 6.68 3.76 -2.75
N MET A 84 5.93 4.29 -1.79
CA MET A 84 4.80 3.58 -1.19
C MET A 84 3.69 3.33 -2.22
N ALA A 85 3.36 4.32 -3.06
CA ALA A 85 2.38 4.16 -4.12
C ALA A 85 2.81 3.11 -5.16
N ALA A 86 4.09 3.10 -5.54
CA ALA A 86 4.63 2.10 -6.44
C ALA A 86 4.55 0.68 -5.84
N THR A 87 4.95 0.53 -4.58
CA THR A 87 4.87 -0.73 -3.83
C THR A 87 3.43 -1.24 -3.73
N MET A 88 2.48 -0.36 -3.38
CA MET A 88 1.06 -0.69 -3.30
C MET A 88 0.49 -1.09 -4.66
N SER A 89 0.79 -0.34 -5.72
CA SER A 89 0.33 -0.62 -7.07
C SER A 89 0.84 -1.97 -7.58
N GLU A 90 2.12 -2.29 -7.32
CA GLU A 90 2.67 -3.60 -7.69
C GLU A 90 1.99 -4.74 -6.92
N THR A 91 1.85 -4.57 -5.60
CA THR A 91 1.22 -5.58 -4.73
C THR A 91 -0.22 -5.85 -5.17
N GLN A 92 -0.97 -4.78 -5.47
CA GLN A 92 -2.33 -4.85 -5.97
C GLN A 92 -2.43 -5.59 -7.31
N LYS A 93 -1.57 -5.26 -8.29
CA LYS A 93 -1.51 -5.96 -9.58
C LYS A 93 -1.21 -7.45 -9.42
N ARG A 94 -0.30 -7.81 -8.52
CA ARG A 94 0.04 -9.22 -8.24
C ARG A 94 -1.10 -9.97 -7.59
N LEU A 95 -1.79 -9.35 -6.63
CA LEU A 95 -2.95 -9.96 -5.99
C LEU A 95 -4.06 -10.22 -7.02
N LEU A 96 -4.36 -9.24 -7.88
CA LEU A 96 -5.32 -9.40 -8.97
C LEU A 96 -4.91 -10.56 -9.89
N GLY A 97 -3.67 -10.58 -10.37
CA GLY A 97 -3.18 -11.68 -11.21
C GLY A 97 -3.14 -13.05 -10.50
N PHE A 98 -3.05 -13.09 -9.17
CA PHE A 98 -3.21 -14.32 -8.39
C PHE A 98 -4.67 -14.77 -8.31
N VAL A 99 -5.59 -13.84 -8.02
CA VAL A 99 -7.04 -14.11 -7.99
C VAL A 99 -7.54 -14.57 -9.35
N ASP A 100 -7.13 -13.91 -10.45
CA ASP A 100 -7.48 -14.32 -11.81
C ASP A 100 -6.97 -15.73 -12.15
N ARG A 101 -5.77 -16.08 -11.67
CA ARG A 101 -5.25 -17.45 -11.82
C ARG A 101 -6.07 -18.47 -11.04
N ILE A 102 -6.45 -18.16 -9.79
CA ILE A 102 -7.34 -19.03 -9.02
C ILE A 102 -8.68 -19.20 -9.74
N ALA A 103 -9.30 -18.10 -10.17
CA ALA A 103 -10.56 -18.11 -10.90
C ALA A 103 -10.46 -18.93 -12.20
N SER A 104 -9.35 -18.83 -12.93
CA SER A 104 -9.10 -19.63 -14.13
C SER A 104 -8.94 -21.13 -13.83
N ILE A 105 -8.19 -21.48 -12.78
CA ILE A 105 -8.03 -22.88 -12.35
C ILE A 105 -9.37 -23.45 -11.88
N PHE A 106 -10.10 -22.68 -11.07
CA PHE A 106 -11.44 -23.05 -10.62
C PHE A 106 -12.37 -23.25 -11.81
N GLY A 107 -12.44 -22.30 -12.75
CA GLY A 107 -13.25 -22.41 -13.97
C GLY A 107 -12.93 -23.65 -14.82
N LYS A 108 -11.67 -24.11 -14.84
CA LYS A 108 -11.27 -25.35 -15.53
C LYS A 108 -11.63 -26.61 -14.75
N LYS A 109 -11.41 -26.62 -13.44
CA LYS A 109 -11.58 -27.80 -12.57
C LYS A 109 -12.97 -27.95 -11.98
N LYS A 110 -13.82 -26.93 -12.04
CA LYS A 110 -15.16 -26.97 -11.44
C LYS A 110 -16.09 -28.02 -12.07
N PHE A 111 -15.79 -28.46 -13.28
CA PHE A 111 -16.49 -29.55 -13.96
C PHE A 111 -16.00 -30.95 -13.52
N GLU A 112 -14.89 -31.03 -12.76
CA GLU A 112 -14.42 -32.25 -12.10
C GLU A 112 -15.13 -32.48 -10.74
N LEU A 113 -15.88 -31.49 -10.25
CA LEU A 113 -16.65 -31.55 -9.00
C LEU A 113 -18.14 -31.87 -9.28
N PRO A 114 -18.82 -32.59 -8.38
CA PRO A 114 -20.28 -32.74 -8.41
C PRO A 114 -20.98 -31.37 -8.40
N SER A 115 -22.10 -31.21 -9.14
CA SER A 115 -22.73 -29.88 -9.35
C SER A 115 -23.10 -29.17 -8.05
N ALA A 116 -23.67 -29.89 -7.08
CA ALA A 116 -24.03 -29.31 -5.78
C ALA A 116 -22.84 -28.71 -5.01
N ILE A 117 -21.65 -29.30 -5.15
CA ILE A 117 -20.42 -28.81 -4.50
C ILE A 117 -19.86 -27.63 -5.28
N ARG A 118 -19.94 -27.66 -6.61
CA ARG A 118 -19.52 -26.56 -7.47
C ARG A 118 -20.34 -25.30 -7.20
N ASP A 119 -21.66 -25.43 -7.17
CA ASP A 119 -22.57 -24.29 -7.09
C ASP A 119 -22.48 -23.62 -5.70
N ASP A 120 -22.36 -24.40 -4.61
CA ASP A 120 -22.10 -23.88 -3.25
C ASP A 120 -20.73 -23.17 -3.16
N LEU A 121 -19.70 -23.68 -3.83
CA LEU A 121 -18.40 -23.00 -3.93
C LEU A 121 -18.46 -21.71 -4.75
N GLU A 122 -19.23 -21.69 -5.83
CA GLU A 122 -19.40 -20.50 -6.68
C GLU A 122 -20.12 -19.39 -5.89
N ASP A 123 -21.19 -19.73 -5.17
CA ASP A 123 -21.94 -18.82 -4.30
C ASP A 123 -21.08 -18.27 -3.14
N GLN A 124 -20.21 -19.10 -2.55
CA GLN A 124 -19.31 -18.67 -1.48
C GLN A 124 -18.17 -17.77 -1.98
N LEU A 125 -17.70 -17.95 -3.22
CA LEU A 125 -16.58 -17.20 -3.79
C LEU A 125 -16.99 -15.90 -4.49
N GLN A 126 -18.21 -15.83 -5.02
CA GLN A 126 -18.70 -14.67 -5.76
C GLN A 126 -18.61 -13.35 -4.98
N PRO A 127 -18.97 -13.27 -3.68
CA PRO A 127 -18.86 -12.02 -2.91
C PRO A 127 -17.42 -11.53 -2.76
N TYR A 128 -16.45 -12.45 -2.67
CA TYR A 128 -15.04 -12.10 -2.58
C TYR A 128 -14.51 -11.60 -3.92
N HIS A 129 -14.90 -12.25 -5.01
CA HIS A 129 -14.51 -11.82 -6.35
C HIS A 129 -15.05 -10.42 -6.67
N ASP A 130 -16.32 -10.17 -6.37
CA ASP A 130 -16.95 -8.87 -6.61
C ASP A 130 -16.42 -7.79 -5.68
N GLY A 131 -16.20 -8.12 -4.39
CA GLY A 131 -15.60 -7.19 -3.43
C GLY A 131 -14.15 -6.83 -3.74
N ILE A 132 -13.36 -7.75 -4.31
CA ILE A 132 -11.99 -7.47 -4.75
C ILE A 132 -12.00 -6.58 -5.99
N ARG A 133 -12.87 -6.84 -6.97
CA ARG A 133 -12.98 -6.01 -8.18
C ARG A 133 -13.46 -4.59 -7.89
N ASP A 134 -14.47 -4.44 -7.05
CA ASP A 134 -14.98 -3.10 -6.67
C ASP A 134 -13.88 -2.29 -5.95
N LYS A 135 -13.21 -2.90 -4.96
CA LYS A 135 -12.17 -2.21 -4.18
C LYS A 135 -10.87 -1.97 -4.94
N MET A 136 -10.49 -2.84 -5.88
CA MET A 136 -9.18 -2.78 -6.54
C MET A 136 -9.22 -2.24 -7.97
N LEU A 137 -10.34 -2.33 -8.67
CA LEU A 137 -10.49 -1.83 -10.04
C LEU A 137 -11.46 -0.65 -10.13
N GLY A 138 -12.23 -0.37 -9.07
CA GLY A 138 -13.34 0.60 -9.14
C GLY A 138 -14.45 0.13 -10.09
N GLU A 139 -14.45 -1.16 -10.46
CA GLU A 139 -15.41 -1.76 -11.36
C GLU A 139 -16.60 -2.27 -10.54
N ILE A 140 -17.68 -1.51 -10.53
CA ILE A 140 -19.02 -1.98 -10.14
C ILE A 140 -19.41 -3.08 -11.14
N PRO A 141 -20.08 -4.18 -10.72
CA PRO A 141 -20.44 -5.28 -11.61
C PRO A 141 -21.05 -4.77 -12.93
N ILE A 142 -20.36 -5.01 -14.05
CA ILE A 142 -20.81 -4.59 -15.38
C ILE A 142 -22.18 -5.22 -15.62
N ALA A 143 -23.16 -4.42 -16.07
CA ALA A 143 -24.54 -4.85 -16.30
C ALA A 143 -24.63 -6.18 -17.07
N ASP A 144 -23.75 -6.36 -18.06
CA ASP A 144 -23.61 -7.59 -18.84
C ASP A 144 -23.42 -8.86 -17.99
N ARG A 145 -22.75 -8.76 -16.83
CA ARG A 145 -22.52 -9.90 -15.94
C ARG A 145 -23.79 -10.30 -15.19
N ARG A 146 -24.60 -9.31 -14.77
CA ARG A 146 -25.94 -9.54 -14.21
C ARG A 146 -26.87 -10.13 -15.25
N ASP A 147 -26.78 -9.69 -16.49
CA ASP A 147 -27.60 -10.20 -17.58
C ASP A 147 -27.22 -11.64 -17.95
N ILE A 148 -25.93 -11.99 -17.94
CA ILE A 148 -25.45 -13.36 -18.16
C ILE A 148 -25.85 -14.29 -16.99
N GLU A 149 -25.76 -13.86 -15.74
CA GLU A 149 -26.21 -14.65 -14.58
C GLU A 149 -27.74 -14.81 -14.56
N ALA A 150 -28.49 -13.77 -14.92
CA ALA A 150 -29.95 -13.83 -15.04
C ALA A 150 -30.42 -14.67 -16.24
N ALA A 151 -29.62 -14.77 -17.31
CA ALA A 151 -29.88 -15.67 -18.42
C ALA A 151 -29.58 -17.12 -18.06
N LYS A 152 -28.52 -17.39 -17.28
CA LYS A 152 -28.20 -18.74 -16.79
C LYS A 152 -29.26 -19.29 -15.85
N ARG A 153 -29.72 -18.51 -14.86
CA ARG A 153 -30.82 -18.95 -13.97
C ARG A 153 -32.09 -19.34 -14.73
N ARG A 154 -32.42 -18.59 -15.79
CA ARG A 154 -33.57 -18.91 -16.64
C ARG A 154 -33.43 -20.21 -17.41
N LEU A 155 -32.21 -20.59 -17.79
CA LEU A 155 -31.95 -21.86 -18.47
C LEU A 155 -31.94 -23.03 -17.49
N ASP A 156 -31.47 -22.83 -16.26
CA ASP A 156 -31.44 -23.87 -15.23
C ASP A 156 -32.85 -24.13 -14.62
N ASP A 157 -33.77 -23.16 -14.71
CA ASP A 157 -35.19 -23.31 -14.29
C ASP A 157 -36.10 -23.95 -15.37
N GLU A 158 -35.62 -24.11 -16.61
CA GLU A 158 -36.35 -24.68 -17.75
C GLU A 158 -36.02 -26.17 -18.04
N GLU A 159 -35.10 -26.78 -17.27
CA GLU A 159 -34.83 -28.24 -17.24
C GLU A 159 -35.56 -28.96 -16.10
#